data_AF-A0A200R842-F1
#
_entry.id   AF-A0A200R842-F1
#
_cell.length_a   1.000
_cell.length_b   1.000
_cell.length_c   1.000
_cell.angle_alpha   90.00
_cell.angle_beta   90.00
_cell.angle_gamma   90.00
#
_symmetry.space_group_name_H-M   'P 1'
#
loop_
_entity.id
_entity.type
_entity.pdbx_description
1 polymer ?
#
loop_
_entity_poly.entity_id
_entity_poly.type
_entity_poly.pdbx_seq_one_letter_code
_entity_poly.pdbx_strand_id
1 'polypeptide(L)'
;MDFSASCSKNEERLVGNRRLGWSDQERHGSSGAEVKDWLPNKQGMSAPDSRAKAVAKHTFSWWAMSFDVLGASLFLGFHTLGLYVHNDVMLAFGTPEKQILIEPIFAQWIQSAHGKTSYGFDVLLSSTNGPAFNAGRSIWLPGWLNAINENSHSLFLTIGPGDFLVHHAIALGLHTTTLILVKGALDARGSKLMPEKKDFGYSFPCDGPGRGGTCNISAWGAFDLAVLWMLNTIGWVTFYWHWKHITLWQGNVSQ
;
A
#
# COMPACT_ATOMS: atom_id res chain seq x y z
N MET A 1 -2.14 -19.24 17.15
CA MET A 1 -3.47 -18.63 16.93
C MET A 1 -3.85 -18.95 15.50
N ASP A 2 -4.32 -20.17 15.25
CA ASP A 2 -4.68 -20.67 13.92
C ASP A 2 -6.20 -20.61 13.73
N PHE A 3 -6.71 -19.50 13.20
CA PHE A 3 -8.10 -19.43 12.77
C PHE A 3 -8.35 -20.28 11.51
N SER A 4 -7.33 -20.49 10.67
CA SER A 4 -7.39 -21.37 9.49
C SER A 4 -7.71 -22.84 9.87
N ALA A 5 -7.18 -23.32 11.00
CA ALA A 5 -7.46 -24.67 11.50
C ALA A 5 -8.89 -24.85 12.04
N SER A 6 -9.62 -23.77 12.31
CA SER A 6 -10.99 -23.83 12.82
C SER A 6 -12.02 -24.17 11.73
N CYS A 7 -11.68 -23.93 10.45
CA CYS A 7 -12.58 -24.27 9.33
C CYS A 7 -12.72 -25.79 9.12
N SER A 8 -11.69 -26.58 9.44
CA SER A 8 -11.72 -28.05 9.34
C SER A 8 -12.10 -28.74 10.65
N LYS A 9 -11.67 -28.22 11.81
CA LYS A 9 -11.92 -28.87 13.11
C LYS A 9 -13.39 -28.86 13.57
N ASN A 10 -14.23 -27.99 13.03
CA ASN A 10 -15.67 -28.03 13.34
C ASN A 10 -16.41 -29.14 12.58
N GLU A 11 -15.83 -29.77 11.57
CA GLU A 11 -16.51 -30.80 10.77
C GLU A 11 -16.73 -32.11 11.55
N GLU A 12 -15.78 -32.52 12.41
CA GLU A 12 -15.95 -33.71 13.27
C GLU A 12 -16.99 -33.50 14.39
N ARG A 13 -17.36 -32.26 14.70
CA ARG A 13 -18.36 -31.96 15.74
C ARG A 13 -19.76 -31.72 15.19
N LEU A 14 -19.91 -31.52 13.87
CA LEU A 14 -21.16 -31.13 13.22
C LEU A 14 -22.00 -32.31 12.70
N VAL A 15 -21.50 -33.55 12.78
CA VAL A 15 -22.31 -34.76 12.52
C VAL A 15 -23.35 -35.02 13.65
N GLY A 16 -23.21 -34.34 14.79
CA GLY A 16 -24.10 -34.45 15.94
C GLY A 16 -25.06 -33.26 16.11
N ASN A 17 -26.16 -33.26 15.35
CA ASN A 17 -27.44 -32.57 15.56
C ASN A 17 -27.57 -31.51 16.70
N ARG A 18 -26.73 -30.46 16.70
CA ARG A 18 -26.92 -29.24 17.51
C ARG A 18 -26.41 -28.03 16.76
N ARG A 19 -27.34 -27.14 16.39
CA ARG A 19 -27.08 -25.78 15.96
C ARG A 19 -26.52 -25.02 17.18
N LEU A 20 -25.20 -25.10 17.41
CA LEU A 20 -24.53 -24.33 18.46
C LEU A 20 -24.52 -22.87 18.02
N GLY A 21 -25.52 -22.12 18.51
CA GLY A 21 -25.46 -20.67 18.50
C GLY A 21 -24.21 -20.24 19.27
N TRP A 22 -23.39 -19.40 18.63
CA TRP A 22 -22.40 -18.62 19.33
C TRP A 22 -23.13 -17.74 20.35
N SER A 23 -22.82 -17.93 21.64
CA SER A 23 -23.37 -17.13 22.73
C SER A 23 -23.22 -15.64 22.39
N ASP A 24 -24.29 -14.86 22.62
CA ASP A 24 -24.38 -13.42 22.33
C ASP A 24 -23.23 -12.57 22.89
N GLN A 25 -22.42 -13.12 23.81
CA GLN A 25 -21.33 -12.42 24.49
C GLN A 25 -20.08 -12.16 23.63
N GLU A 26 -19.79 -12.94 22.58
CA GLU A 26 -18.62 -12.72 21.71
C GLU A 26 -18.92 -11.80 20.51
N ARG A 27 -20.19 -11.57 20.17
CA ARG A 27 -20.61 -10.65 19.08
C ARG A 27 -20.34 -9.17 19.40
N HIS A 28 -20.17 -8.83 20.67
CA HIS A 28 -20.04 -7.45 21.12
C HIS A 28 -18.60 -6.88 21.03
N GLY A 29 -17.55 -7.71 20.88
CA GLY A 29 -16.16 -7.26 21.01
C GLY A 29 -15.47 -6.65 19.78
N SER A 30 -15.99 -6.86 18.56
CA SER A 30 -15.28 -6.43 17.33
C SER A 30 -15.88 -5.17 16.72
N SER A 31 -15.26 -4.01 16.95
CA SER A 31 -15.72 -2.70 16.47
C SER A 31 -15.40 -2.48 14.98
N GLY A 32 -16.28 -2.97 14.09
CA GLY A 32 -16.28 -2.58 12.68
C GLY A 32 -17.37 -1.55 12.42
N ALA A 33 -17.01 -0.26 12.26
CA ALA A 33 -17.98 0.84 12.11
C ALA A 33 -18.90 0.66 10.89
N GLU A 34 -18.38 0.11 9.78
CA GLU A 34 -19.19 -0.15 8.58
C GLU A 34 -20.18 -1.31 8.76
N VAL A 35 -19.87 -2.26 9.64
CA VAL A 35 -20.75 -3.40 9.97
C VAL A 35 -21.77 -3.03 11.04
N LYS A 36 -21.38 -2.25 12.05
CA LYS A 36 -22.20 -1.95 13.24
C LYS A 36 -22.92 -0.61 13.18
N ASP A 37 -22.27 0.44 12.66
CA ASP A 37 -22.73 1.82 12.80
C ASP A 37 -23.31 2.41 11.51
N TRP A 38 -23.05 1.77 10.36
CA TRP A 38 -23.63 2.19 9.09
C TRP A 38 -25.13 1.90 9.05
N LEU A 39 -25.93 2.94 9.22
CA LEU A 39 -27.38 2.88 9.11
C LEU A 39 -27.85 3.62 7.86
N PRO A 40 -28.40 2.92 6.84
CA PRO A 40 -28.83 3.55 5.59
C PRO A 40 -29.89 4.65 5.81
N ASN A 41 -30.70 4.48 6.87
CA ASN A 41 -31.85 5.32 7.20
C ASN A 41 -31.53 6.46 8.20
N LYS A 42 -30.38 6.45 8.89
CA LYS A 42 -29.97 7.54 9.81
C LYS A 42 -29.04 8.58 9.18
N GLN A 43 -28.50 8.30 8.00
CA GLN A 43 -27.89 9.33 7.16
C GLN A 43 -29.03 10.22 6.64
N GLY A 44 -29.29 11.31 7.36
CA GLY A 44 -30.52 12.10 7.36
C GLY A 44 -31.33 12.14 6.06
N MET A 45 -32.65 12.10 6.22
CA MET A 45 -33.70 12.27 5.20
C MET A 45 -33.67 13.64 4.46
N SER A 46 -32.53 14.33 4.42
CA SER A 46 -32.32 15.59 3.71
C SER A 46 -31.07 15.60 2.80
N ALA A 47 -30.28 14.52 2.73
CA ALA A 47 -29.16 14.44 1.78
C ALA A 47 -29.28 13.15 0.94
N PRO A 48 -29.93 13.21 -0.24
CA PRO A 48 -29.95 12.11 -1.20
C PRO A 48 -28.55 11.70 -1.69
N ASP A 49 -27.54 12.57 -1.51
CA ASP A 49 -26.23 12.49 -2.16
C ASP A 49 -25.04 12.65 -1.19
N SER A 50 -24.99 11.87 -0.10
CA SER A 50 -23.74 11.80 0.67
C SER A 50 -22.68 11.04 -0.14
N ARG A 51 -21.44 11.55 -0.21
CA ARG A 51 -20.34 10.86 -0.93
C ARG A 51 -20.15 9.42 -0.45
N ALA A 52 -20.41 9.15 0.82
CA ALA A 52 -20.37 7.80 1.39
C ALA A 52 -21.48 6.89 0.83
N LYS A 53 -22.73 7.38 0.66
CA LYS A 53 -23.79 6.64 -0.03
C LYS A 53 -23.50 6.47 -1.51
N ALA A 54 -22.94 7.48 -2.18
CA ALA A 54 -22.57 7.39 -3.59
C ALA A 54 -21.49 6.33 -3.82
N VAL A 55 -20.40 6.40 -3.03
CA VAL A 55 -19.37 5.37 -2.99
C VAL A 55 -20.01 4.03 -2.67
N ALA A 56 -20.99 3.96 -1.74
CA ALA A 56 -21.54 2.69 -1.30
C ALA A 56 -22.65 2.06 -2.18
N LYS A 57 -23.32 2.84 -3.02
CA LYS A 57 -24.53 2.42 -3.76
C LYS A 57 -24.22 2.01 -5.20
N HIS A 58 -23.14 2.52 -5.78
CA HIS A 58 -22.77 2.25 -7.16
C HIS A 58 -21.89 1.01 -7.27
N THR A 59 -22.46 -0.20 -7.22
CA THR A 59 -21.72 -1.46 -7.42
C THR A 59 -20.74 -1.41 -8.60
N PHE A 60 -21.08 -0.74 -9.71
CA PHE A 60 -20.14 -0.47 -10.82
C PHE A 60 -18.88 0.33 -10.40
N SER A 61 -19.03 1.38 -9.60
CA SER A 61 -17.92 2.18 -9.03
C SER A 61 -17.03 1.39 -8.07
N TRP A 62 -17.59 0.38 -7.37
CA TRP A 62 -16.83 -0.46 -6.45
C TRP A 62 -15.92 -1.43 -7.20
N TRP A 63 -16.49 -2.05 -8.24
CA TRP A 63 -15.76 -2.93 -9.13
C TRP A 63 -14.72 -2.15 -9.90
N ALA A 64 -15.04 -0.96 -10.42
CA ALA A 64 -14.08 -0.07 -11.06
C ALA A 64 -12.92 0.28 -10.13
N MET A 65 -13.19 0.79 -8.92
CA MET A 65 -12.14 1.14 -7.96
C MET A 65 -11.27 -0.06 -7.56
N SER A 66 -11.88 -1.22 -7.29
CA SER A 66 -11.12 -2.44 -6.95
C SER A 66 -10.30 -2.94 -8.15
N PHE A 67 -10.84 -2.82 -9.36
CA PHE A 67 -10.18 -3.23 -10.60
C PHE A 67 -9.02 -2.32 -10.96
N ASP A 68 -9.16 -1.01 -10.77
CA ASP A 68 -8.11 -0.03 -11.03
C ASP A 68 -6.93 -0.24 -10.06
N VAL A 69 -7.21 -0.41 -8.77
CA VAL A 69 -6.16 -0.67 -7.77
C VAL A 69 -5.53 -2.05 -7.98
N LEU A 70 -6.31 -3.08 -8.35
CA LEU A 70 -5.80 -4.39 -8.73
C LEU A 70 -4.90 -4.30 -9.98
N GLY A 71 -5.32 -3.54 -10.99
CA GLY A 71 -4.55 -3.28 -12.21
C GLY A 71 -3.22 -2.63 -11.91
N ALA A 72 -3.21 -1.61 -11.04
CA ALA A 72 -2.00 -0.97 -10.56
C ALA A 72 -1.09 -1.95 -9.80
N SER A 73 -1.63 -2.77 -8.88
CA SER A 73 -0.85 -3.79 -8.16
C SER A 73 -0.25 -4.84 -9.09
N LEU A 74 -1.02 -5.36 -10.06
CA LEU A 74 -0.51 -6.34 -11.02
C LEU A 74 0.55 -5.74 -11.92
N PHE A 75 0.30 -4.54 -12.45
CA PHE A 75 1.26 -3.82 -13.28
C PHE A 75 2.58 -3.59 -12.53
N LEU A 76 2.52 -3.02 -11.33
CA LEU A 76 3.71 -2.79 -10.50
C LEU A 76 4.40 -4.10 -10.14
N GLY A 77 3.64 -5.15 -9.81
CA GLY A 77 4.17 -6.46 -9.45
C GLY A 77 4.98 -7.09 -10.58
N PHE A 78 4.39 -7.21 -11.77
CA PHE A 78 5.06 -7.82 -12.92
C PHE A 78 6.31 -7.04 -13.36
N HIS A 79 6.23 -5.70 -13.44
CA HIS A 79 7.34 -4.91 -13.94
C HIS A 79 8.46 -4.78 -12.91
N THR A 80 8.14 -4.57 -11.63
CA THR A 80 9.16 -4.43 -10.59
C THR A 80 9.90 -5.75 -10.39
N LEU A 81 9.16 -6.85 -10.17
CA LEU A 81 9.77 -8.17 -10.00
C LEU A 81 10.49 -8.62 -11.27
N GLY A 82 9.90 -8.39 -12.44
CA GLY A 82 10.50 -8.71 -13.73
C GLY A 82 11.85 -8.02 -13.93
N LEU A 83 11.96 -6.74 -13.57
CA LEU A 83 13.23 -6.00 -13.64
C LEU A 83 14.25 -6.50 -12.62
N TYR A 84 13.85 -6.80 -11.38
CA TYR A 84 14.76 -7.40 -10.39
C TYR A 84 15.33 -8.73 -10.90
N VAL A 85 14.46 -9.64 -11.34
CA VAL A 85 14.88 -10.96 -11.85
C VAL A 85 15.73 -10.82 -13.11
N HIS A 86 15.37 -9.94 -14.05
CA HIS A 86 16.19 -9.66 -15.23
C HIS A 86 17.59 -9.20 -14.85
N ASN A 87 17.69 -8.23 -13.94
CA ASN A 87 18.97 -7.66 -13.51
C ASN A 87 19.84 -8.69 -12.76
N ASP A 88 19.23 -9.55 -11.94
CA ASP A 88 19.92 -10.66 -11.26
C ASP A 88 20.46 -11.69 -12.27
N VAL A 89 19.68 -12.05 -13.29
CA VAL A 89 20.11 -12.99 -14.34
C VAL A 89 21.24 -12.40 -15.17
N MET A 90 21.17 -11.12 -15.54
CA MET A 90 22.25 -10.46 -16.30
C MET A 90 23.55 -10.38 -15.48
N LEU A 91 23.46 -10.14 -14.16
CA LEU A 91 24.62 -10.20 -13.27
C LEU A 91 25.19 -11.61 -13.16
N ALA A 92 24.33 -12.62 -12.97
CA ALA A 92 24.76 -14.01 -12.87
C ALA A 92 25.46 -14.51 -14.14
N PHE A 93 25.07 -13.99 -15.31
CA PHE A 93 25.74 -14.27 -16.59
C PHE A 93 27.01 -13.43 -16.85
N GLY A 94 27.40 -12.56 -15.92
CA GLY A 94 28.61 -11.74 -16.05
C GLY A 94 28.49 -10.63 -17.11
N THR A 95 27.26 -10.23 -17.47
CA THR A 95 26.97 -9.15 -18.43
C THR A 95 26.20 -8.01 -17.73
N PRO A 96 26.80 -7.32 -16.74
CA PRO A 96 26.13 -6.24 -16.00
C PRO A 96 25.71 -5.06 -16.89
N GLU A 97 26.36 -4.85 -18.03
CA GLU A 97 26.02 -3.81 -19.01
C GLU A 97 24.66 -4.03 -19.69
N LYS A 98 24.07 -5.23 -19.57
CA LYS A 98 22.74 -5.57 -20.10
C LYS A 98 21.62 -5.40 -19.06
N GLN A 99 21.95 -4.93 -17.87
CA GLN A 99 20.95 -4.56 -16.88
C GLN A 99 20.08 -3.41 -17.39
N ILE A 100 18.82 -3.41 -16.98
CA ILE A 100 17.90 -2.32 -17.25
C ILE A 100 17.91 -1.41 -16.02
N LEU A 101 18.64 -0.31 -16.14
CA LEU A 101 18.79 0.71 -15.10
C LEU A 101 18.01 1.96 -15.53
N ILE A 102 16.87 2.20 -14.89
CA ILE A 102 16.00 3.33 -15.18
C ILE A 102 16.30 4.45 -14.18
N GLU A 103 16.63 5.64 -14.69
CA GLU A 103 16.86 6.80 -13.83
C GLU A 103 15.55 7.41 -13.31
N PRO A 104 15.46 7.78 -12.02
CA PRO A 104 14.27 8.42 -11.46
C PRO A 104 14.23 9.92 -11.80
N ILE A 105 14.13 10.26 -13.09
CA ILE A 105 14.20 11.63 -13.62
C ILE A 105 13.20 12.56 -12.93
N PHE A 106 11.98 12.10 -12.65
CA PHE A 106 10.97 12.92 -11.96
C PHE A 106 11.38 13.29 -10.54
N ALA A 107 11.97 12.36 -9.80
CA ALA A 107 12.44 12.65 -8.44
C ALA A 107 13.71 13.52 -8.47
N GLN A 108 14.60 13.31 -9.45
CA GLN A 108 15.78 14.17 -9.64
C GLN A 108 15.37 15.61 -10.00
N TRP A 109 14.36 15.76 -10.86
CA TRP A 109 13.76 17.05 -11.19
C TRP A 109 13.19 17.75 -9.96
N ILE A 110 12.50 17.03 -9.06
CA ILE A 110 12.02 17.61 -7.78
C ILE A 110 13.20 18.06 -6.91
N GLN A 111 14.27 17.26 -6.81
CA GLN A 111 15.46 17.67 -6.04
C GLN A 111 16.10 18.93 -6.64
N SER A 112 16.16 19.05 -7.97
CA SER A 112 16.68 20.26 -8.63
C SER A 112 15.73 21.45 -8.53
N ALA A 113 14.42 21.25 -8.59
CA ALA A 113 13.44 22.30 -8.31
C ALA A 113 13.61 22.89 -6.90
N HIS A 114 14.11 22.09 -5.95
CA HIS A 114 14.50 22.53 -4.61
C HIS A 114 15.92 23.11 -4.51
N GLY A 115 16.67 23.25 -5.60
CA GLY A 115 17.98 23.90 -5.60
C GLY A 115 19.19 22.95 -5.56
N LYS A 116 18.97 21.64 -5.72
CA LYS A 116 20.07 20.68 -5.87
C LYS A 116 20.67 20.74 -7.27
N THR A 117 21.96 21.04 -7.33
CA THR A 117 22.68 21.33 -8.58
C THR A 117 23.33 20.10 -9.23
N SER A 118 23.45 18.97 -8.51
CA SER A 118 24.17 17.78 -8.96
C SER A 118 23.62 17.10 -10.21
N TYR A 119 22.34 17.33 -10.55
CA TYR A 119 21.68 16.70 -11.70
C TYR A 119 21.70 17.55 -12.98
N GLY A 120 22.18 18.80 -12.91
CA GLY A 120 22.31 19.67 -14.09
C GLY A 120 20.99 20.24 -14.65
N PHE A 121 19.86 20.09 -13.94
CA PHE A 121 18.62 20.80 -14.31
C PHE A 121 18.67 22.26 -13.89
N ASP A 122 18.31 23.17 -14.80
CA ASP A 122 18.16 24.61 -14.56
C ASP A 122 16.66 24.96 -14.39
N VAL A 123 16.09 24.67 -13.22
CA VAL A 123 14.65 24.80 -12.94
C VAL A 123 14.39 25.35 -11.54
N LEU A 124 13.46 26.31 -11.44
CA LEU A 124 13.04 26.93 -10.17
C LEU A 124 14.22 27.37 -9.29
N LEU A 125 14.48 26.72 -8.15
CA LEU A 125 15.51 27.13 -7.20
C LEU A 125 16.93 26.71 -7.60
N SER A 126 17.12 25.79 -8.56
CA SER A 126 18.47 25.55 -9.12
C SER A 126 18.87 26.63 -10.13
N SER A 127 17.88 27.40 -10.64
CA SER A 127 18.12 28.51 -11.57
C SER A 127 18.36 29.81 -10.83
N THR A 128 19.59 30.33 -10.90
CA THR A 128 19.98 31.57 -10.21
C THR A 128 19.30 32.83 -10.75
N ASN A 129 18.71 32.74 -11.94
CA ASN A 129 17.98 33.83 -12.60
C ASN A 129 16.46 33.73 -12.44
N GLY A 130 15.96 32.65 -11.82
CA GLY A 130 14.53 32.38 -11.69
C GLY A 130 13.81 33.34 -10.73
N PRO A 131 12.52 33.65 -10.96
CA PRO A 131 11.72 34.44 -10.02
C PRO A 131 11.67 33.84 -8.60
N ALA A 132 11.58 32.51 -8.51
CA ALA A 132 11.57 31.79 -7.23
C ALA A 132 12.89 31.95 -6.46
N PHE A 133 14.02 31.88 -7.16
CA PHE A 133 15.34 32.10 -6.58
C PHE A 133 15.49 33.54 -6.09
N ASN A 134 15.14 34.51 -6.93
CA ASN A 134 15.27 35.93 -6.60
C ASN A 134 14.40 36.35 -5.40
N ALA A 135 13.19 35.79 -5.27
CA ALA A 135 12.31 36.08 -4.15
C ALA A 135 12.85 35.57 -2.79
N GLY A 136 13.57 34.45 -2.78
CA GLY A 136 14.09 33.82 -1.54
C GLY A 136 15.51 34.24 -1.15
N ARG A 137 16.25 34.89 -2.05
CA ARG A 137 17.72 35.08 -2.00
C ARG A 137 18.24 35.77 -0.73
N SER A 138 17.47 36.63 -0.08
CA SER A 138 17.94 37.46 1.03
C SER A 138 17.66 36.91 2.43
N ILE A 139 16.83 35.87 2.57
CA ILE A 139 16.35 35.40 3.88
C ILE A 139 16.79 33.97 4.16
N TRP A 140 16.12 33.00 3.56
CA TRP A 140 16.29 31.57 3.89
C TRP A 140 17.06 30.80 2.81
N LEU A 141 17.04 31.30 1.57
CA LEU A 141 17.54 30.57 0.41
C LEU A 141 19.05 30.28 0.44
N PRO A 142 19.95 31.20 0.85
CA PRO A 142 21.37 30.89 0.91
C PRO A 142 21.69 29.74 1.88
N GLY A 143 21.08 29.74 3.08
CA GLY A 143 21.26 28.66 4.05
C GLY A 143 20.69 27.32 3.56
N TRP A 144 19.52 27.37 2.91
CA TRP A 144 18.90 26.20 2.28
C TRP A 144 19.76 25.61 1.15
N LEU A 145 20.25 26.45 0.24
CA LEU A 145 21.09 26.01 -0.89
C LEU A 145 22.42 25.45 -0.42
N ASN A 146 22.98 25.98 0.67
CA ASN A 146 24.16 25.40 1.28
C ASN A 146 23.85 23.98 1.80
N ALA A 147 22.81 23.83 2.62
CA ALA A 147 22.44 22.55 3.21
C ALA A 147 22.06 21.46 2.19
N ILE A 148 21.37 21.80 1.10
CA ILE A 148 20.91 20.82 0.09
C ILE A 148 22.03 20.36 -0.86
N ASN A 149 23.09 21.16 -1.04
CA ASN A 149 24.23 20.81 -1.89
C ASN A 149 25.41 20.23 -1.09
N GLU A 150 25.32 20.21 0.24
CA GLU A 150 26.28 19.54 1.12
C GLU A 150 26.04 18.01 1.16
N ASN A 151 27.05 17.23 0.77
CA ASN A 151 26.98 15.75 0.78
C ASN A 151 27.19 15.12 2.16
N SER A 152 27.46 15.92 3.20
CA SER A 152 27.65 15.47 4.59
C SER A 152 26.34 15.19 5.33
N HIS A 153 25.22 15.69 4.81
CA HIS A 153 23.91 15.57 5.44
C HIS A 153 22.98 14.63 4.65
N SER A 154 21.90 14.19 5.30
CA SER A 154 20.88 13.35 4.68
C SER A 154 19.80 14.14 3.94
N LEU A 155 19.96 15.46 3.81
CA LEU A 155 18.99 16.32 3.15
C LEU A 155 19.01 16.08 1.64
N PHE A 156 17.92 15.54 1.09
CA PHE A 156 17.79 15.14 -0.32
C PHE A 156 19.00 14.36 -0.82
N LEU A 157 19.17 13.12 -0.37
CA LEU A 157 20.23 12.23 -0.83
C LEU A 157 20.23 12.06 -2.35
N THR A 158 21.40 11.79 -2.93
CA THR A 158 21.51 11.46 -4.35
C THR A 158 20.78 10.15 -4.64
N ILE A 159 19.81 10.23 -5.55
CA ILE A 159 19.02 9.11 -6.02
C ILE A 159 19.46 8.64 -7.41
N GLY A 160 19.38 7.33 -7.63
CA GLY A 160 19.72 6.66 -8.86
C GLY A 160 18.80 5.47 -9.18
N PRO A 161 19.23 4.57 -10.09
CA PRO A 161 18.39 3.48 -10.58
C PRO A 161 17.97 2.46 -9.52
N GLY A 162 18.82 2.18 -8.53
CA GLY A 162 18.45 1.30 -7.41
C GLY A 162 17.31 1.89 -6.56
N ASP A 163 17.32 3.21 -6.34
CA ASP A 163 16.25 3.91 -5.63
C ASP A 163 14.94 3.84 -6.43
N PHE A 164 14.99 3.93 -7.76
CA PHE A 164 13.81 3.80 -8.63
C PHE A 164 13.10 2.46 -8.42
N LEU A 165 13.82 1.34 -8.49
CA LEU A 165 13.23 0.00 -8.36
C LEU A 165 12.58 -0.21 -6.99
N VAL A 166 13.26 0.20 -5.91
CA VAL A 166 12.75 0.05 -4.55
C VAL A 166 11.50 0.89 -4.32
N HIS A 167 11.45 2.13 -4.82
CA HIS A 167 10.25 2.97 -4.67
C HIS A 167 9.03 2.36 -5.40
N HIS A 168 9.24 1.66 -6.52
CA HIS A 168 8.17 0.91 -7.19
C HIS A 168 7.73 -0.32 -6.40
N ALA A 169 8.66 -1.02 -5.72
CA ALA A 169 8.32 -2.10 -4.79
C ALA A 169 7.50 -1.58 -3.59
N ILE A 170 7.88 -0.44 -3.01
CA ILE A 170 7.12 0.21 -1.94
C ILE A 170 5.72 0.60 -2.45
N ALA A 171 5.64 1.18 -3.65
CA ALA A 171 4.36 1.51 -4.28
C ALA A 171 3.48 0.26 -4.45
N LEU A 172 4.04 -0.87 -4.89
CA LEU A 172 3.33 -2.15 -4.97
C LEU A 172 2.77 -2.57 -3.60
N GLY A 173 3.58 -2.49 -2.55
CA GLY A 173 3.17 -2.82 -1.19
C GLY A 173 2.01 -1.95 -0.70
N LEU A 174 2.08 -0.64 -0.93
CA LEU A 174 1.04 0.32 -0.58
C LEU A 174 -0.26 0.09 -1.35
N HIS A 175 -0.20 -0.11 -2.68
CA HIS A 175 -1.39 -0.38 -3.50
C HIS A 175 -2.04 -1.70 -3.11
N THR A 176 -1.25 -2.75 -2.85
CA THR A 176 -1.77 -4.06 -2.46
C THR A 176 -2.39 -4.04 -1.07
N THR A 177 -1.74 -3.39 -0.10
CA THR A 177 -2.31 -3.20 1.25
C THR A 177 -3.63 -2.41 1.18
N THR A 178 -3.65 -1.33 0.38
CA THR A 178 -4.85 -0.52 0.16
C THR A 178 -5.96 -1.33 -0.50
N LEU A 179 -5.64 -2.13 -1.52
CA LEU A 179 -6.60 -3.01 -2.19
C LEU A 179 -7.28 -3.95 -1.19
N ILE A 180 -6.49 -4.61 -0.33
CA ILE A 180 -7.00 -5.57 0.65
C ILE A 180 -7.93 -4.86 1.65
N LEU A 181 -7.50 -3.73 2.21
CA LEU A 181 -8.29 -2.97 3.20
C LEU A 181 -9.58 -2.40 2.59
N VAL A 182 -9.47 -1.76 1.43
CA VAL A 182 -10.63 -1.19 0.74
C VAL A 182 -11.59 -2.30 0.36
N LYS A 183 -11.12 -3.38 -0.27
CA LYS A 183 -11.99 -4.50 -0.64
C LYS A 183 -12.66 -5.15 0.58
N GLY A 184 -11.92 -5.31 1.68
CA GLY A 184 -12.43 -5.88 2.93
C GLY A 184 -13.52 -5.03 3.58
N ALA A 185 -13.33 -3.71 3.62
CA ALA A 185 -14.30 -2.75 4.15
C ALA A 185 -15.58 -2.72 3.30
N LEU A 186 -15.38 -2.57 1.99
CA LEU A 186 -16.43 -2.61 1.00
C LEU A 186 -17.27 -3.91 1.13
N ASP A 187 -16.65 -5.08 1.04
CA ASP A 187 -17.38 -6.36 1.10
C ASP A 187 -17.84 -6.75 2.50
N ALA A 188 -17.68 -5.90 3.52
CA ALA A 188 -17.98 -6.23 4.91
C ALA A 188 -19.47 -6.48 5.15
N ARG A 189 -20.36 -5.79 4.42
CA ARG A 189 -21.81 -5.93 4.58
C ARG A 189 -22.41 -7.07 3.76
N GLY A 190 -21.77 -7.46 2.67
CA GLY A 190 -22.20 -8.54 1.80
C GLY A 190 -21.40 -8.58 0.51
N SER A 191 -21.19 -9.79 -0.03
CA SER A 191 -20.59 -10.01 -1.35
C SER A 191 -21.51 -10.88 -2.20
N LYS A 192 -21.20 -11.07 -3.49
CA LYS A 192 -21.94 -12.01 -4.34
C LYS A 192 -21.90 -13.45 -3.79
N LEU A 193 -20.80 -13.81 -3.12
CA LEU A 193 -20.59 -15.14 -2.55
C LEU A 193 -21.42 -15.33 -1.26
N MET A 194 -21.41 -14.33 -0.38
CA MET A 194 -22.14 -14.31 0.90
C MET A 194 -22.86 -12.96 1.07
N PRO A 195 -24.11 -12.85 0.58
CA PRO A 195 -24.90 -11.61 0.64
C PRO A 195 -25.22 -11.15 2.07
N GLU A 196 -25.38 -12.09 2.99
CA GLU A 196 -25.81 -11.92 4.39
C GLU A 196 -24.64 -11.64 5.37
N LYS A 197 -23.48 -11.22 4.87
CA LYS A 197 -22.26 -11.04 5.71
C LYS A 197 -22.48 -10.12 6.92
N LYS A 198 -23.27 -9.05 6.75
CA LYS A 198 -23.62 -8.11 7.83
C LYS A 198 -24.20 -8.78 9.09
N ASP A 199 -24.89 -9.92 8.94
CA ASP A 199 -25.62 -10.56 10.03
C ASP A 199 -24.70 -11.39 10.94
N PHE A 200 -23.48 -11.71 10.46
CA PHE A 200 -22.48 -12.47 11.18
C PHE A 200 -21.49 -11.58 11.97
N GLY A 201 -21.43 -10.29 11.65
CA GLY A 201 -20.54 -9.33 12.31
C GLY A 201 -19.16 -9.19 11.64
N TYR A 202 -18.26 -8.45 12.28
CA TYR A 202 -16.94 -8.10 11.71
C TYR A 202 -15.97 -9.28 11.66
N SER A 203 -15.99 -10.13 12.70
CA SER A 203 -15.09 -11.29 12.85
C SER A 203 -15.92 -12.56 13.00
N PHE A 204 -15.72 -13.49 12.07
CA PHE A 204 -16.29 -14.83 12.06
C PHE A 204 -15.40 -15.73 11.17
N PRO A 205 -15.36 -17.06 11.40
CA PRO A 205 -14.38 -17.95 10.76
C PRO A 205 -14.68 -18.24 9.28
N CYS A 206 -15.94 -18.61 8.96
CA CYS A 206 -16.41 -18.94 7.61
C CYS A 206 -17.94 -19.08 7.59
N ASP A 207 -18.51 -19.25 6.40
CA ASP A 207 -19.90 -19.67 6.13
C ASP A 207 -19.92 -21.14 5.62
N GLY A 208 -19.12 -22.01 6.25
CA GLY A 208 -19.01 -23.43 5.91
C GLY A 208 -18.29 -23.75 4.58
N PRO A 209 -18.18 -25.05 4.23
CA PRO A 209 -17.48 -25.52 3.03
C PRO A 209 -18.30 -25.38 1.74
N GLY A 210 -19.57 -24.98 1.84
CA GLY A 210 -20.44 -24.77 0.68
C GLY A 210 -19.93 -23.68 -0.28
N ARG A 211 -20.53 -23.58 -1.47
CA ARG A 211 -20.25 -22.54 -2.47
C ARG A 211 -18.78 -22.46 -2.95
N GLY A 212 -18.02 -23.56 -2.83
CA GLY A 212 -16.60 -23.62 -3.19
C GLY A 212 -15.64 -23.26 -2.06
N GLY A 213 -16.15 -23.04 -0.83
CA GLY A 213 -15.38 -22.68 0.35
C GLY A 213 -15.42 -21.18 0.66
N THR A 214 -15.60 -20.83 1.94
CA THR A 214 -15.75 -19.45 2.42
C THR A 214 -14.74 -19.08 3.52
N CYS A 215 -13.57 -19.72 3.48
CA CYS A 215 -12.48 -19.46 4.42
C CYS A 215 -12.03 -17.99 4.33
N ASN A 216 -11.74 -17.37 5.48
CA ASN A 216 -11.27 -15.99 5.61
C ASN A 216 -12.15 -14.93 4.91
N ILE A 217 -13.46 -15.20 4.75
CA ILE A 217 -14.40 -14.30 4.05
C ILE A 217 -14.81 -13.08 4.89
N SER A 218 -14.59 -13.10 6.21
CA SER A 218 -14.96 -12.02 7.12
C SER A 218 -14.11 -10.76 6.87
N ALA A 219 -14.61 -9.60 7.29
CA ALA A 219 -13.86 -8.35 7.20
C ALA A 219 -12.59 -8.38 8.07
N TRP A 220 -12.65 -9.10 9.20
CA TRP A 220 -11.47 -9.44 10.00
C TRP A 220 -10.42 -10.24 9.20
N GLY A 221 -10.85 -11.22 8.38
CA GLY A 221 -9.93 -11.97 7.52
C GLY A 221 -9.16 -11.08 6.52
N ALA A 222 -9.80 -10.03 6.01
CA ALA A 222 -9.13 -9.03 5.17
C ALA A 222 -8.14 -8.18 5.98
N PHE A 223 -8.47 -7.81 7.21
CA PHE A 223 -7.53 -7.10 8.11
C PHE A 223 -6.27 -7.94 8.39
N ASP A 224 -6.43 -9.22 8.72
CA ASP A 224 -5.29 -10.12 8.98
C ASP A 224 -4.36 -10.21 7.75
N LEU A 225 -4.93 -10.32 6.55
CA LEU A 225 -4.15 -10.33 5.30
C LEU A 225 -3.46 -8.97 5.05
N ALA A 226 -4.13 -7.86 5.36
CA ALA A 226 -3.54 -6.53 5.22
C ALA A 226 -2.36 -6.32 6.17
N VAL A 227 -2.40 -6.86 7.38
CA VAL A 227 -1.27 -6.79 8.34
C VAL A 227 -0.03 -7.46 7.78
N LEU A 228 -0.15 -8.61 7.11
CA LEU A 228 0.98 -9.28 6.47
C LEU A 228 1.62 -8.40 5.39
N TRP A 229 0.79 -7.81 4.52
CA TRP A 229 1.27 -6.91 3.47
C TRP A 229 1.84 -5.60 4.00
N MET A 230 1.27 -5.07 5.07
CA MET A 230 1.77 -3.90 5.78
C MET A 230 3.16 -4.19 6.36
N LEU A 231 3.35 -5.30 7.09
CA LEU A 231 4.65 -5.66 7.65
C LEU A 231 5.70 -5.86 6.56
N ASN A 232 5.33 -6.47 5.44
CA ASN A 232 6.20 -6.62 4.28
C ASN A 232 6.59 -5.26 3.68
N THR A 233 5.62 -4.36 3.48
CA THR A 233 5.85 -3.00 2.95
C THR A 233 6.75 -2.19 3.88
N ILE A 234 6.49 -2.22 5.20
CA ILE A 234 7.34 -1.56 6.20
C ILE A 234 8.75 -2.17 6.21
N GLY A 235 8.85 -3.48 6.06
CA GLY A 235 10.13 -4.17 5.88
C GLY A 235 10.90 -3.59 4.71
N TRP A 236 10.30 -3.52 3.52
CA TRP A 236 10.94 -2.95 2.33
C TRP A 236 11.42 -1.51 2.53
N VAL A 237 10.59 -0.65 3.15
CA VAL A 237 10.95 0.74 3.46
C VAL A 237 12.14 0.81 4.42
N THR A 238 12.11 0.02 5.49
CA THR A 238 13.17 0.06 6.51
C THR A 238 14.48 -0.56 6.01
N PHE A 239 14.43 -1.65 5.25
CA PHE A 239 15.60 -2.22 4.59
C PHE A 239 16.27 -1.24 3.64
N TYR A 240 15.46 -0.57 2.80
CA TYR A 240 15.95 0.47 1.89
C TYR A 240 16.64 1.61 2.63
N TRP A 241 15.94 2.20 3.60
CA TRP A 241 16.45 3.31 4.39
C TRP A 241 17.76 2.91 5.08
N HIS A 242 17.77 1.75 5.73
CA HIS A 242 18.92 1.26 6.47
C HIS A 242 20.13 1.04 5.56
N TRP A 243 19.95 0.37 4.42
CA TRP A 243 21.04 0.14 3.47
C TRP A 243 21.59 1.46 2.91
N LYS A 244 20.70 2.38 2.50
CA LYS A 244 21.09 3.69 1.97
C LYS A 244 21.91 4.50 2.97
N HIS A 245 21.58 4.42 4.27
CA HIS A 245 22.33 5.14 5.31
C HIS A 245 23.65 4.46 5.67
N ILE A 246 23.71 3.13 5.65
CA ILE A 246 24.97 2.41 5.88
C ILE A 246 26.02 2.77 4.82
N THR A 247 25.65 2.78 3.54
CA THR A 247 26.60 3.10 2.46
C THR A 247 27.13 4.53 2.56
N LEU A 248 26.31 5.47 3.04
CA LEU A 248 26.74 6.84 3.35
C LEU A 248 27.70 6.89 4.53
N TRP A 249 27.39 6.21 5.63
CA TRP A 249 28.25 6.20 6.83
C TRP A 249 29.59 5.52 6.60
N GLN A 250 29.64 4.55 5.68
CA GLN A 250 30.88 3.91 5.25
C GLN A 250 31.67 4.74 4.22
N GLY A 251 31.07 5.81 3.68
CA GLY A 251 31.67 6.60 2.59
C GLY A 251 31.74 5.84 1.24
N ASN A 252 31.03 4.71 1.11
CA ASN A 252 31.01 3.87 -0.10
C ASN A 252 29.60 3.86 -0.71
N VAL A 253 29.23 4.96 -1.35
CA VAL A 253 27.91 5.14 -1.97
C VAL A 253 27.69 4.30 -3.24
N SER A 254 28.75 3.70 -3.78
CA SER A 254 28.73 2.86 -4.99
C SER A 254 28.42 1.39 -4.74
N GLN A 255 28.22 0.99 -3.48
CA GLN A 255 27.89 -0.37 -3.06
C GLN A 255 26.39 -0.66 -3.15
#